data_AF-A0A9D4JHH4-F1
#
_entry.id   AF-A0A9D4JHH4-F1
#
_cell.length_a   1.000
_cell.length_b   1.000
_cell.length_c   1.000
_cell.angle_alpha   90.00
_cell.angle_beta   90.00
_cell.angle_gamma   90.00
#
_symmetry.space_group_name_H-M   'P 1'
#
loop_
_entity.id
_entity.type
_entity.pdbx_description
1 polymer ?
#
loop_
_entity_poly.entity_id
_entity_poly.type
_entity_poly.pdbx_seq_one_letter_code
_entity_poly.pdbx_strand_id
1 'polypeptide(L)'
;MGSLRNARRDVGMFQHHDEITGTFLPFVVSDDEERLTNAFRKAREALAFALSLLLTKGSVRSTTALKHRLLLLLNELKFQVENLKIVVANPVEHAREDVASVCIAQGHEVVTDEERNIKQYQASEPIHPTHIGLSIVSFSVKLLPYEVRTFTISKSATGQNDAIESSV
;
A
#
# COMPACT_ATOMS: atom_id res chain seq x y z
N MET A 1 -22.30 7.63 7.72
CA MET A 1 -21.50 8.60 8.51
C MET A 1 -21.04 8.09 9.90
N GLY A 2 -21.41 6.88 10.37
CA GLY A 2 -21.01 6.38 11.70
C GLY A 2 -19.61 5.74 11.83
N SER A 3 -18.95 5.38 10.72
CA SER A 3 -17.73 4.56 10.73
C SER A 3 -16.51 5.27 11.36
N LEU A 4 -16.20 6.51 10.92
CA LEU A 4 -15.05 7.26 11.42
C LEU A 4 -15.22 7.76 12.87
N ARG A 5 -16.46 8.05 13.29
CA ARG A 5 -16.74 8.43 14.67
C ARG A 5 -16.36 7.29 15.63
N ASN A 6 -16.73 6.06 15.29
CA ASN A 6 -16.41 4.90 16.11
C ASN A 6 -14.90 4.63 16.09
N ALA A 7 -14.25 4.72 14.92
CA ALA A 7 -12.79 4.58 14.84
C ALA A 7 -12.05 5.59 15.74
N ARG A 8 -12.47 6.87 15.76
CA ARG A 8 -11.89 7.88 16.66
C ARG A 8 -12.15 7.58 18.14
N ARG A 9 -13.34 7.07 18.48
CA ARG A 9 -13.66 6.69 19.86
C ARG A 9 -12.78 5.54 20.32
N ASP A 10 -12.65 4.50 19.51
CA ASP A 10 -11.87 3.30 19.83
C ASP A 10 -10.38 3.66 20.01
N VAL A 11 -9.80 4.50 19.14
CA VAL A 11 -8.43 5.03 19.31
C VAL A 11 -8.30 5.95 20.53
N GLY A 12 -9.35 6.73 20.83
CA GLY A 12 -9.37 7.64 21.97
C GLY A 12 -9.43 6.92 23.33
N MET A 13 -10.13 5.79 23.41
CA MET A 13 -10.13 4.91 24.59
C MET A 13 -8.71 4.43 24.86
N PHE A 14 -8.02 3.96 23.81
CA PHE A 14 -6.64 3.46 23.91
C PHE A 14 -5.64 4.48 24.45
N GLN A 15 -5.95 5.78 24.43
CA GLN A 15 -5.11 6.80 25.07
C GLN A 15 -5.24 6.84 26.59
N HIS A 16 -6.15 6.06 27.18
CA HIS A 16 -6.22 5.89 28.62
C HIS A 16 -4.87 5.38 29.12
N HIS A 17 -4.41 5.96 30.21
CA HIS A 17 -3.04 5.77 30.70
C HIS A 17 -2.72 4.31 31.04
N ASP A 18 -3.71 3.47 31.30
CA ASP A 18 -3.49 2.04 31.54
C ASP A 18 -3.54 1.17 30.26
N GLU A 19 -4.22 1.65 29.21
CA GLU A 19 -4.34 0.93 27.91
C GLU A 19 -3.03 1.09 27.13
N ILE A 20 -2.63 2.33 26.83
CA ILE A 20 -1.42 2.60 26.03
C ILE A 20 -0.13 2.13 26.70
N THR A 21 -0.07 2.14 28.03
CA THR A 21 1.13 1.70 28.76
C THR A 21 1.17 0.20 28.98
N GLY A 22 0.09 -0.52 28.64
CA GLY A 22 0.00 -1.97 28.82
C GLY A 22 0.00 -2.41 30.28
N THR A 23 -0.47 -1.56 31.20
CA THR A 23 -0.55 -1.90 32.64
C THR A 23 -1.85 -2.62 33.01
N PHE A 24 -2.75 -2.83 32.06
CA PHE A 24 -3.98 -3.58 32.24
C PHE A 24 -3.80 -5.11 32.26
N LEU A 25 -4.87 -5.80 32.70
CA LEU A 25 -4.94 -7.26 32.68
C LEU A 25 -4.92 -7.78 31.23
N PRO A 26 -4.34 -8.96 30.96
CA PRO A 26 -4.20 -9.48 29.60
C PRO A 26 -5.50 -9.54 28.79
N PHE A 27 -6.63 -9.85 29.43
CA PHE A 27 -7.93 -9.90 28.73
C PHE A 27 -8.45 -8.51 28.31
N VAL A 28 -8.07 -7.45 29.03
CA VAL A 28 -8.40 -6.07 28.64
C VAL A 28 -7.54 -5.65 27.46
N VAL A 29 -6.25 -6.02 27.48
CA VAL A 29 -5.34 -5.79 26.35
C VAL A 29 -5.86 -6.47 25.07
N SER A 30 -6.39 -7.69 25.16
CA SER A 30 -7.03 -8.36 24.03
C SER A 30 -8.29 -7.64 23.51
N ASP A 31 -9.11 -7.06 24.40
CA ASP A 31 -10.28 -6.25 24.00
C ASP A 31 -9.83 -4.96 23.27
N ASP A 32 -8.78 -4.31 23.77
CA ASP A 32 -8.20 -3.12 23.13
C ASP A 32 -7.62 -3.43 21.74
N GLU A 33 -6.96 -4.58 21.58
CA GLU A 33 -6.48 -5.06 20.29
C GLU A 33 -7.64 -5.23 19.29
N GLU A 34 -8.76 -5.84 19.72
CA GLU A 34 -9.94 -6.01 18.88
C GLU A 34 -10.54 -4.65 18.48
N ARG A 35 -10.66 -3.73 19.44
CA ARG A 35 -11.17 -2.37 19.20
C ARG A 35 -10.30 -1.61 18.20
N LEU A 36 -8.98 -1.61 18.38
CA LEU A 36 -8.05 -0.94 17.47
C LEU A 36 -8.05 -1.57 16.09
N THR A 37 -8.10 -2.90 16.00
CA THR A 37 -8.20 -3.62 14.72
C THR A 37 -9.47 -3.22 13.97
N ASN A 38 -10.60 -3.14 14.67
CA ASN A 38 -11.87 -2.69 14.11
C ASN A 38 -11.83 -1.21 13.70
N ALA A 39 -11.21 -0.33 14.50
CA ALA A 39 -11.00 1.07 14.19
C ALA A 39 -10.17 1.25 12.92
N PHE A 40 -9.07 0.52 12.80
CA PHE A 40 -8.21 0.51 11.63
C PHE A 40 -8.97 0.08 10.37
N ARG A 41 -9.74 -1.02 10.46
CA ARG A 41 -10.58 -1.49 9.34
C ARG A 41 -11.58 -0.43 8.88
N LYS A 42 -12.29 0.22 9.81
CA LYS A 42 -13.25 1.30 9.53
C LYS A 42 -12.59 2.50 8.87
N ALA A 43 -11.43 2.93 9.37
CA ALA A 43 -10.65 4.03 8.78
C ALA A 43 -10.19 3.68 7.36
N ARG A 44 -9.73 2.44 7.16
CA ARG A 44 -9.31 1.92 5.86
C ARG A 44 -10.44 1.93 4.83
N GLU A 45 -11.64 1.49 5.21
CA GLU A 45 -12.81 1.51 4.34
C GLU A 45 -13.19 2.94 3.93
N ALA A 46 -13.15 3.88 4.88
CA ALA A 46 -13.41 5.29 4.60
C ALA A 46 -12.36 5.90 3.66
N LEU A 47 -11.08 5.58 3.87
CA LEU A 47 -9.98 6.04 3.03
C LEU A 47 -10.09 5.47 1.61
N ALA A 48 -10.35 4.16 1.47
CA ALA A 48 -10.54 3.52 0.17
C ALA A 48 -11.72 4.14 -0.59
N PHE A 49 -12.83 4.44 0.09
CA PHE A 49 -13.97 5.13 -0.50
C PHE A 49 -13.61 6.55 -0.96
N ALA A 50 -12.91 7.33 -0.13
CA ALA A 50 -12.48 8.68 -0.49
C ALA A 50 -11.54 8.67 -1.71
N LEU A 51 -10.55 7.77 -1.72
CA LEU A 51 -9.65 7.58 -2.86
C LEU A 51 -10.40 7.16 -4.12
N SER A 52 -11.42 6.30 -3.99
CA SER A 52 -12.26 5.90 -5.13
C SER A 52 -12.92 7.11 -5.79
N LEU A 53 -13.46 8.02 -4.98
CA LEU A 53 -14.11 9.22 -5.47
C LEU A 53 -13.11 10.17 -6.14
N LEU A 54 -11.95 10.37 -5.52
CA LEU A 54 -10.90 11.25 -6.04
C LEU A 54 -10.36 10.73 -7.37
N LEU A 55 -10.01 9.44 -7.44
CA LEU A 55 -9.40 8.83 -8.62
C LEU A 55 -10.39 8.61 -9.78
N THR A 56 -11.69 8.47 -9.49
CA THR A 56 -12.74 8.33 -10.52
C THR A 56 -13.41 9.66 -10.87
N LYS A 57 -12.92 10.80 -10.35
CA LYS A 57 -13.51 12.13 -10.53
C LYS A 57 -15.02 12.15 -10.21
N GLY A 58 -15.42 11.43 -9.16
CA GLY A 58 -16.81 11.33 -8.71
C GLY A 58 -17.70 10.33 -9.46
N SER A 59 -17.19 9.64 -10.48
CA SER A 59 -17.95 8.62 -11.24
C SER A 59 -17.82 7.24 -10.60
N VAL A 60 -18.46 7.05 -9.44
CA VAL A 60 -18.44 5.76 -8.74
C VAL A 60 -19.51 4.84 -9.35
N ARG A 61 -19.16 4.12 -10.42
CA ARG A 61 -20.04 3.08 -11.00
C ARG A 61 -20.08 1.79 -10.19
N SER A 62 -19.08 1.53 -9.33
CA SER A 62 -19.14 0.45 -8.34
C SER A 62 -18.04 0.59 -7.28
N THR A 63 -18.40 0.62 -6.01
CA THR A 63 -17.47 0.68 -4.87
C THR A 63 -16.69 -0.62 -4.65
N THR A 64 -16.99 -1.68 -5.42
CA THR A 64 -16.31 -2.97 -5.30
C THR A 64 -14.89 -3.00 -5.88
N ALA A 65 -14.50 -2.02 -6.70
CA ALA A 65 -13.21 -2.03 -7.40
C ALA A 65 -12.00 -1.67 -6.51
N LEU A 66 -12.21 -0.94 -5.40
CA LEU A 66 -11.17 -0.61 -4.42
C LEU A 66 -11.24 -1.52 -3.18
N LYS A 67 -11.67 -2.78 -3.36
CA LYS A 67 -11.53 -3.83 -2.35
C LYS A 67 -10.07 -4.21 -2.05
N HIS A 68 -9.11 -3.63 -2.77
CA HIS A 68 -7.70 -3.95 -2.61
C HIS A 68 -7.07 -3.16 -1.47
N ARG A 69 -7.10 -3.82 -0.29
CA ARG A 69 -6.01 -3.91 0.70
C ARG A 69 -5.05 -2.71 0.74
N LEU A 70 -5.46 -1.65 1.42
CA LEU A 70 -4.55 -0.72 2.10
C LEU A 70 -3.78 -1.56 3.14
N LEU A 71 -2.57 -1.98 2.78
CA LEU A 71 -1.66 -2.74 3.62
C LEU A 71 -0.55 -1.82 4.09
N LEU A 72 -0.73 -1.33 5.31
CA LEU A 72 0.40 -1.00 6.15
C LEU A 72 0.88 -2.33 6.75
N LEU A 73 2.19 -2.56 6.66
CA LEU A 73 2.93 -3.74 7.12
C LEU A 73 2.75 -5.00 6.27
N LEU A 74 3.82 -5.33 5.52
CA LEU A 74 4.46 -6.65 5.35
C LEU A 74 3.61 -7.94 5.35
N ASN A 75 2.34 -7.89 5.04
CA ASN A 75 1.50 -9.08 4.93
C ASN A 75 1.28 -9.40 3.46
N GLU A 76 2.18 -10.28 2.98
CA GLU A 76 2.02 -11.22 1.88
C GLU A 76 0.95 -10.85 0.84
N LEU A 77 1.31 -9.89 0.00
CA LEU A 77 0.60 -9.71 -1.25
C LEU A 77 1.29 -10.54 -2.32
N LYS A 78 0.83 -11.78 -2.47
CA LYS A 78 1.05 -12.51 -3.72
C LYS A 78 0.20 -11.85 -4.80
N PHE A 79 0.66 -10.72 -5.34
CA PHE A 79 0.02 -10.14 -6.51
C PHE A 79 0.35 -10.98 -7.73
N GLN A 80 -0.54 -11.90 -8.08
CA GLN A 80 -0.59 -12.52 -9.41
C GLN A 80 -1.37 -11.62 -10.39
N VAL A 81 -1.18 -10.31 -10.32
CA VAL A 81 -1.86 -9.35 -11.19
C VAL A 81 -0.80 -8.78 -12.12
N GLU A 82 -1.02 -8.89 -13.44
CA GLU A 82 -0.06 -8.45 -14.46
C GLU A 82 0.26 -6.96 -14.39
N ASN A 83 -0.70 -6.15 -13.91
CA ASN A 83 -0.59 -4.71 -13.74
C ASN A 83 -1.12 -4.31 -12.37
N LEU A 84 -0.22 -4.14 -11.40
CA LEU A 84 -0.55 -3.68 -10.06
C LEU A 84 -0.53 -2.16 -10.01
N LYS A 85 -1.67 -1.54 -9.70
CA LYS A 85 -1.75 -0.10 -9.41
C LYS A 85 -1.52 0.16 -7.93
N ILE A 86 -0.54 0.99 -7.62
CA ILE A 86 -0.19 1.45 -6.28
C ILE A 86 -0.61 2.91 -6.17
N VAL A 87 -1.34 3.26 -5.13
CA VAL A 87 -1.72 4.65 -4.85
C VAL A 87 -0.98 5.09 -3.60
N VAL A 88 -0.17 6.13 -3.73
CA VAL A 88 0.58 6.74 -2.63
C VAL A 88 0.01 8.12 -2.35
N ALA A 89 -0.29 8.39 -1.08
CA ALA A 89 -0.87 9.66 -0.64
C ALA A 89 0.05 10.34 0.37
N ASN A 90 0.21 11.66 0.23
CA ASN A 90 0.88 12.50 1.19
C ASN A 90 -0.16 13.21 2.06
N PRO A 91 -0.35 12.84 3.34
CA PRO A 91 -1.36 13.46 4.19
C PRO A 91 -0.90 14.80 4.81
N VAL A 92 0.35 15.25 4.59
CA VAL A 92 0.90 16.44 5.25
C VAL A 92 0.94 17.66 4.32
N GLU A 93 1.09 18.84 4.92
CA GLU A 93 1.05 20.15 4.25
C GLU A 93 2.35 20.56 3.55
N HIS A 94 3.38 19.71 3.60
CA HIS A 94 4.67 19.96 2.95
C HIS A 94 4.98 18.86 1.94
N ALA A 95 5.81 19.20 0.95
CA ALA A 95 6.31 18.23 0.00
C ALA A 95 7.17 17.18 0.72
N ARG A 96 7.03 15.91 0.32
CA ARG A 96 7.73 14.78 0.91
C ARG A 96 8.35 13.94 -0.19
N GLU A 97 9.58 13.52 0.04
CA GLU A 97 10.24 12.46 -0.72
C GLU A 97 10.40 11.25 0.20
N ASP A 98 10.00 10.08 -0.28
CA ASP A 98 10.03 8.85 0.49
C ASP A 98 10.24 7.64 -0.42
N VAL A 99 10.50 6.48 0.18
CA VAL A 99 10.60 5.22 -0.52
C VAL A 99 9.32 4.42 -0.30
N ALA A 100 8.65 4.08 -1.39
CA ALA A 100 7.54 3.13 -1.36
C ALA A 100 8.05 1.73 -1.68
N SER A 101 7.69 0.75 -0.85
CA SER A 101 8.08 -0.66 -1.02
C SER A 101 6.87 -1.56 -1.06
N VAL A 102 6.83 -2.47 -2.03
CA VAL A 102 5.74 -3.46 -2.18
C VAL A 102 6.34 -4.84 -2.42
N CYS A 103 5.79 -5.83 -1.72
CA CYS A 103 6.11 -7.24 -1.94
C CYS A 103 5.22 -7.80 -3.05
N ILE A 104 5.82 -8.39 -4.09
CA ILE A 104 5.17 -8.92 -5.28
C ILE A 104 5.75 -10.30 -5.64
N ALA A 105 5.09 -11.06 -6.52
CA ALA A 105 5.67 -12.30 -7.04
C ALA A 105 6.86 -12.00 -7.95
N GLN A 106 7.95 -12.77 -7.82
CA GLN A 106 9.18 -12.57 -8.61
C GLN A 106 8.92 -12.54 -10.13
N GLY A 107 9.56 -11.60 -10.82
CA GLY A 107 9.60 -11.49 -12.28
C GLY A 107 10.51 -10.34 -12.75
N HIS A 108 10.47 -9.98 -14.04
CA HIS A 108 11.01 -8.70 -14.47
C HIS A 108 9.96 -7.64 -14.17
N GLU A 109 10.17 -6.74 -13.23
CA GLU A 109 9.15 -5.74 -12.90
C GLU A 109 9.53 -4.36 -13.40
N VAL A 110 8.58 -3.60 -13.92
CA VAL A 110 8.80 -2.22 -14.35
C VAL A 110 7.87 -1.32 -13.55
N VAL A 111 8.45 -0.36 -12.84
CA VAL A 111 7.70 0.67 -12.13
C VAL A 111 7.51 1.86 -13.07
N THR A 112 6.26 2.23 -13.31
CA THR A 112 5.89 3.40 -14.12
C THR A 112 5.02 4.37 -13.33
N ASP A 113 5.17 5.66 -13.60
CA ASP A 113 4.24 6.68 -13.09
C ASP A 113 2.97 6.81 -13.95
N GLU A 114 2.09 7.75 -13.59
CA GLU A 114 0.84 8.00 -14.32
C GLU A 114 1.06 8.40 -15.78
N GLU A 115 2.20 9.02 -16.08
CA GLU A 115 2.61 9.44 -17.42
C GLU A 115 3.31 8.31 -18.20
N ARG A 116 3.43 7.11 -17.60
CA ARG A 116 4.15 5.93 -18.12
C ARG A 116 5.66 6.13 -18.21
N ASN A 117 6.23 7.09 -17.49
CA ASN A 117 7.67 7.21 -17.38
C ASN A 117 8.19 6.12 -16.45
N ILE A 118 9.26 5.44 -16.86
CA ILE A 118 9.92 4.41 -16.05
C ILE A 118 10.62 5.08 -14.86
N LYS A 119 10.36 4.57 -13.65
CA LYS A 119 11.05 4.97 -12.43
C LYS A 119 12.15 3.97 -12.11
N GLN A 120 13.25 4.48 -11.58
CA GLN A 120 14.27 3.64 -10.99
C GLN A 120 13.69 2.94 -9.77
N TYR A 121 13.99 1.64 -9.66
CA TYR A 121 13.54 0.80 -8.57
C TYR A 121 14.67 -0.14 -8.17
N GLN A 122 14.59 -0.64 -6.94
CA GLN A 122 15.44 -1.69 -6.40
C GLN A 122 14.56 -2.88 -6.05
N ALA A 123 14.88 -4.04 -6.62
CA ALA A 123 14.29 -5.32 -6.24
C ALA A 123 15.22 -6.01 -5.23
N SER A 124 14.65 -6.52 -4.14
CA SER A 124 15.37 -7.30 -3.13
C SER A 124 14.55 -8.50 -2.69
N GLU A 125 15.22 -9.60 -2.37
CA GLU A 125 14.54 -10.79 -1.86
C GLU A 125 14.16 -10.62 -0.37
N PRO A 126 12.97 -11.07 0.05
CA PRO A 126 12.60 -11.09 1.45
C PRO A 126 13.52 -12.02 2.26
N ILE A 127 13.88 -11.59 3.48
CA ILE A 127 14.76 -12.36 4.37
C ILE A 127 14.02 -13.56 4.99
N HIS A 128 12.69 -13.49 5.13
CA HIS A 128 11.92 -14.51 5.83
C HIS A 128 11.58 -15.71 4.93
N PRO A 129 11.80 -16.97 5.38
CA PRO A 129 11.67 -18.17 4.54
C PRO A 129 10.24 -18.49 4.07
N THR A 130 9.21 -17.88 4.65
CA THR A 130 7.82 -18.03 4.17
C THR A 130 7.53 -17.24 2.89
N HIS A 131 8.45 -16.38 2.46
CA HIS A 131 8.29 -15.47 1.32
C HIS A 131 9.15 -15.86 0.11
N ILE A 132 9.61 -17.11 0.04
CA ILE A 132 10.32 -17.65 -1.12
C ILE A 132 9.45 -17.48 -2.38
N GLY A 133 10.04 -16.95 -3.46
CA GLY A 133 9.34 -16.64 -4.71
C GLY A 133 8.69 -15.24 -4.75
N LEU A 134 8.94 -14.40 -3.72
CA LEU A 134 8.53 -13.00 -3.72
C LEU A 134 9.74 -12.06 -3.87
N SER A 135 9.48 -10.86 -4.37
CA SER A 135 10.42 -9.76 -4.53
C SER A 135 9.84 -8.53 -3.83
N ILE A 136 10.67 -7.79 -3.09
CA ILE A 136 10.34 -6.48 -2.54
C ILE A 136 10.86 -5.45 -3.54
N VAL A 137 9.93 -4.76 -4.21
CA VAL A 137 10.25 -3.67 -5.13
C VAL A 137 10.11 -2.34 -4.39
N SER A 138 11.21 -1.60 -4.32
CA SER A 138 11.31 -0.30 -3.66
C SER A 138 11.64 0.80 -4.67
N PHE A 139 10.96 1.94 -4.60
CA PHE A 139 11.18 3.07 -5.52
C PHE A 139 10.97 4.41 -4.81
N SER A 140 11.68 5.45 -5.26
CA SER A 140 11.52 6.81 -4.72
C SER A 140 10.23 7.44 -5.23
N VAL A 141 9.54 8.11 -4.32
CA VAL A 141 8.27 8.79 -4.53
C VAL A 141 8.36 10.20 -3.98
N LYS A 142 8.22 11.19 -4.86
CA LYS A 142 8.16 12.61 -4.51
C LYS A 142 6.74 13.14 -4.65
N LEU A 143 6.14 13.58 -3.55
CA LEU A 143 4.76 14.06 -3.48
C LEU A 143 4.71 15.51 -2.99
N LEU A 144 3.83 16.29 -3.60
CA LEU A 144 3.44 17.63 -3.17
C LEU A 144 2.52 17.54 -1.92
N PRO A 145 2.30 18.67 -1.21
CA PRO A 145 1.34 18.74 -0.12
C PRO A 145 -0.03 18.17 -0.51
N TYR A 146 -0.58 17.27 0.31
CA TYR A 146 -1.88 16.63 0.10
C TYR A 146 -2.05 15.87 -1.24
N GLU A 147 -0.96 15.58 -1.94
CA GLU A 147 -1.01 14.91 -3.24
C GLU A 147 -1.32 13.42 -3.09
N VAL A 148 -2.08 12.90 -4.05
CA VAL A 148 -2.27 11.46 -4.27
C VAL A 148 -1.74 11.14 -5.66
N ARG A 149 -0.83 10.18 -5.76
CA ARG A 149 -0.24 9.75 -7.03
C ARG A 149 -0.33 8.24 -7.20
N THR A 150 -0.54 7.81 -8.43
CA THR A 150 -0.61 6.41 -8.83
C THR A 150 0.68 5.98 -9.53
N PHE A 151 1.13 4.77 -9.19
CA PHE A 151 2.22 4.07 -9.87
C PHE A 151 1.69 2.73 -10.36
N THR A 152 2.26 2.23 -11.45
CA THR A 152 1.94 0.90 -11.97
C THR A 152 3.19 0.04 -11.97
N ILE A 153 3.10 -1.12 -11.31
CA ILE A 153 4.09 -2.18 -11.44
C ILE A 153 3.55 -3.19 -12.43
N SER A 154 4.25 -3.36 -13.55
CA SER A 154 3.92 -4.32 -14.59
C SER A 154 5.05 -5.31 -14.78
N LYS A 155 4.75 -6.52 -15.27
CA LYS A 155 5.80 -7.42 -15.76
C LYS A 155 6.44 -6.82 -17.01
N SER A 156 7.77 -6.76 -17.05
CA SER A 156 8.54 -6.45 -18.25
C SER A 156 8.35 -7.59 -19.25
N ALA A 157 8.13 -7.22 -20.50
CA ALA A 157 8.22 -8.13 -21.62
C ALA A 157 9.69 -8.17 -22.08
N THR A 158 10.52 -9.02 -21.49
CA THR A 158 11.71 -9.53 -22.16
C THR A 158 11.23 -10.63 -23.10
N GLY A 159 11.46 -10.67 -24.41
CA GLY A 159 12.51 -10.05 -25.22
C GLY A 159 12.93 -11.10 -26.26
N GLN A 160 12.21 -11.15 -27.38
CA GLN A 160 12.66 -11.81 -28.60
C GLN A 160 13.69 -10.84 -29.21
N ASN A 161 14.98 -11.01 -28.91
CA ASN A 161 16.14 -10.47 -29.64
C ASN A 161 17.46 -10.85 -28.92
N ASP A 162 17.74 -12.14 -28.86
CA ASP A 162 19.12 -12.66 -28.79
C ASP A 162 19.52 -13.08 -30.21
N ALA A 163 19.72 -12.10 -31.09
CA ALA A 163 20.41 -12.30 -32.38
C ALA A 163 20.68 -10.93 -32.98
N ILE A 164 21.87 -10.39 -32.73
CA ILE A 164 22.73 -9.59 -33.62
C ILE A 164 23.80 -9.01 -32.69
N GLU A 165 24.88 -9.76 -32.49
CA GLU A 165 26.23 -9.23 -32.27
C GLU A 165 27.20 -10.43 -32.20
N SER A 166 27.59 -10.91 -33.38
CA SER A 166 28.75 -11.78 -33.61
C SER A 166 29.02 -11.81 -35.11
N SER A 167 29.63 -10.75 -35.63
CA SER A 167 30.34 -10.68 -36.91
C SER A 167 31.05 -9.34 -37.02
N VAL A 168 32.21 -9.20 -36.35
CA VAL A 168 33.44 -8.58 -36.88
C VAL A 168 34.62 -9.28 -36.21
#